data_AF-A0A259U401-F1
#
_entry.id   AF-A0A259U401-F1
#
_cell.length_a   1.000
_cell.length_b   1.000
_cell.length_c   1.000
_cell.angle_alpha   90.00
_cell.angle_beta   90.00
_cell.angle_gamma   90.00
#
_symmetry.space_group_name_H-M   'P 1'
#
loop_
_entity.id
_entity.type
_entity.pdbx_description
1 polymer ?
#
loop_
_entity_poly.entity_id
_entity_poly.type
_entity_poly.pdbx_seq_one_letter_code
_entity_poly.pdbx_strand_id
1 'polypeptide(L)'
;MSARNYHLVGKRVRVHLYTREGFLLGALEGRVADASGDVLVGTDAEGREIRKDLVYVVDIEPSKGPEGEEVPYKNSAGGEGEGWFAVQDVTVVGDGPPLMAN
;
A
#
# COMPACT_ATOMS: atom_id res chain seq x y z
N MET A 1 21.58 -2.66 -0.67
CA MET A 1 20.75 -3.74 -0.11
C MET A 1 19.67 -3.12 0.78
N SER A 2 18.40 -3.23 0.36
CA SER A 2 17.09 -3.16 1.07
C SER A 2 16.81 -2.23 2.27
N ALA A 3 17.76 -1.48 2.82
CA ALA A 3 17.55 -0.68 4.04
C ALA A 3 16.61 0.53 3.87
N ARG A 4 16.22 0.88 2.64
CA ARG A 4 15.65 2.21 2.38
C ARG A 4 14.22 2.40 2.88
N ASN A 5 13.39 1.36 2.98
CA ASN A 5 11.96 1.56 3.28
C ASN A 5 11.51 1.00 4.65
N TYR A 6 12.37 0.29 5.38
CA TYR A 6 12.05 -0.18 6.73
C TYR A 6 11.76 0.96 7.72
N HIS A 7 12.24 2.17 7.45
CA HIS A 7 11.91 3.35 8.24
C HIS A 7 10.41 3.74 8.15
N LEU A 8 9.67 3.18 7.18
CA LEU A 8 8.23 3.38 7.05
C LEU A 8 7.43 2.42 7.94
N VAL A 9 8.02 1.31 8.40
CA VAL A 9 7.33 0.32 9.24
C VAL A 9 6.82 0.98 10.52
N GLY A 10 5.55 0.73 10.84
CA GLY A 10 4.82 1.32 11.95
C GLY A 10 4.21 2.69 11.66
N LYS A 11 4.55 3.35 10.53
CA LYS A 11 3.95 4.65 10.18
C LYS A 11 2.53 4.49 9.66
N ARG A 12 1.69 5.49 9.95
CA ARG A 12 0.40 5.67 9.27
C ARG A 12 0.65 6.32 7.93
N VAL A 13 0.04 5.76 6.89
CA VAL A 13 0.24 6.17 5.52
C VAL A 13 -1.07 6.32 4.78
N ARG A 14 -1.06 7.21 3.80
CA ARG A 14 -2.08 7.35 2.78
C ARG A 14 -1.54 6.81 1.46
N VAL A 15 -2.25 5.86 0.87
CA VAL A 15 -1.93 5.23 -0.42
C VAL A 15 -2.82 5.84 -1.49
N HIS A 16 -2.25 6.39 -2.55
CA HIS A 16 -3.00 6.92 -3.68
C HIS A 16 -3.29 5.83 -4.70
N LEU A 17 -4.55 5.74 -5.13
CA LEU A 17 -5.00 4.77 -6.12
C LEU A 17 -5.27 5.46 -7.44
N TYR A 18 -4.93 4.80 -8.53
CA TYR A 18 -5.10 5.34 -9.88
C TYR A 18 -5.91 4.40 -10.76
N THR A 19 -6.66 4.95 -11.70
CA THR A 19 -7.26 4.18 -12.78
C THR A 19 -6.18 3.65 -13.71
N ARG A 20 -6.55 2.74 -14.61
CA ARG A 20 -5.64 2.22 -15.64
C ARG A 20 -5.06 3.34 -16.53
N GLU A 21 -5.83 4.38 -16.75
CA GLU A 21 -5.47 5.56 -17.56
C GLU A 21 -4.61 6.57 -16.77
N GLY A 22 -4.34 6.30 -15.49
CA GLY A 22 -3.49 7.12 -14.63
C GLY A 22 -4.22 8.24 -13.90
N PHE A 23 -5.55 8.26 -13.88
CA PHE A 23 -6.32 9.26 -13.11
C PHE A 23 -6.38 8.87 -11.63
N LEU A 24 -6.23 9.84 -10.74
CA LEU A 24 -6.39 9.61 -9.31
C LEU A 24 -7.84 9.17 -9.02
N LEU A 25 -8.00 7.94 -8.52
CA LEU A 25 -9.27 7.37 -8.11
C LEU A 25 -9.64 7.80 -6.69
N GLY A 26 -8.63 7.98 -5.84
CA GLY A 26 -8.80 8.32 -4.44
C GLY A 26 -7.59 7.89 -3.63
N ALA A 27 -7.78 7.77 -2.32
CA ALA A 27 -6.74 7.29 -1.43
C ALA A 27 -7.32 6.42 -0.31
N LEU A 28 -6.49 5.52 0.21
CA LEU A 28 -6.76 4.67 1.36
C LEU A 28 -5.78 5.03 2.47
N GLU A 29 -6.21 4.94 3.72
CA GLU A 29 -5.32 5.10 4.87
C GLU A 29 -5.16 3.76 5.59
N GLY A 30 -3.94 3.52 6.09
CA GLY A 30 -3.59 2.32 6.83
C GLY A 30 -2.23 2.46 7.51
N ARG A 31 -1.65 1.33 7.93
CA ARG A 31 -0.36 1.27 8.60
C ARG A 31 0.60 0.36 7.88
N VAL A 32 1.86 0.77 7.74
CA VAL A 32 2.90 -0.11 7.19
C VAL A 32 3.29 -1.17 8.21
N ALA A 33 3.09 -2.44 7.88
CA ALA A 33 3.51 -3.59 8.68
C ALA A 33 4.86 -4.17 8.24
N ASP A 34 5.18 -4.09 6.95
CA ASP A 34 6.45 -4.57 6.41
C ASP A 34 6.90 -3.76 5.17
N ALA A 35 8.16 -3.88 4.80
CA ALA A 35 8.73 -3.24 3.62
C ALA A 35 9.70 -4.20 2.91
N SER A 36 9.66 -4.19 1.57
CA SER A 36 10.55 -5.00 0.74
C SER A 36 11.09 -4.17 -0.41
N GLY A 37 12.41 -4.11 -0.54
CA GLY A 37 13.08 -3.37 -1.61
C GLY A 37 13.37 -4.24 -2.82
N ASP A 38 13.42 -3.61 -4.00
CA ASP A 38 13.86 -4.23 -5.26
C ASP A 38 13.06 -5.48 -5.68
N VAL A 39 11.74 -5.48 -5.41
CA VAL A 39 10.84 -6.59 -5.71
C VAL A 39 10.54 -6.63 -7.21
N LEU A 40 10.75 -7.79 -7.84
CA LEU A 40 10.31 -8.03 -9.22
C LEU A 40 8.78 -8.06 -9.30
N VAL A 41 8.18 -7.10 -10.01
CA VAL A 41 6.72 -6.97 -10.14
C VAL A 41 6.20 -7.27 -11.54
N GLY A 42 7.09 -7.48 -12.51
CA GLY A 42 6.72 -7.83 -13.87
C GLY A 42 7.85 -7.56 -14.86
N THR A 43 7.51 -7.51 -16.14
CA THR A 43 8.41 -7.14 -17.23
C THR A 43 7.76 -6.09 -18.12
N ASP A 44 8.57 -5.22 -18.73
CA ASP A 44 8.09 -4.27 -19.73
C ASP A 44 7.87 -4.93 -21.10
N ALA A 45 7.48 -4.13 -22.10
CA ALA A 45 7.20 -4.59 -23.46
C ALA A 45 8.44 -5.17 -24.17
N GLU A 46 9.64 -4.80 -23.71
CA GLU A 46 10.92 -5.30 -24.21
C GLU A 46 11.45 -6.49 -23.41
N GLY A 47 10.69 -6.98 -22.41
CA GLY A 47 11.06 -8.11 -21.57
C GLY A 47 12.05 -7.76 -20.45
N ARG A 48 12.31 -6.48 -20.18
CA ARG A 48 13.18 -6.07 -19.07
C ARG A 48 12.42 -6.14 -17.76
N GLU A 49 13.09 -6.56 -16.71
CA GLU A 49 12.53 -6.64 -15.37
C GLU A 49 12.07 -5.27 -14.87
N ILE A 50 10.83 -5.20 -14.39
CA ILE A 50 10.31 -4.07 -13.65
C ILE A 50 10.42 -4.41 -12.18
N ARG A 51 11.26 -3.65 -11.47
CA ARG A 51 11.46 -3.79 -10.02
C ARG A 51 10.95 -2.57 -9.28
N LYS A 52 10.34 -2.80 -8.12
CA LYS A 52 9.78 -1.75 -7.27
C LYS A 52 10.09 -2.00 -5.81
N ASP A 53 10.20 -0.90 -5.09
CA ASP A 53 10.15 -0.90 -3.65
C ASP A 53 8.70 -0.93 -3.19
N LEU A 54 8.36 -1.90 -2.34
CA LEU A 54 7.00 -2.14 -1.86
C LEU A 54 6.91 -2.00 -0.34
N VAL A 55 5.74 -1.60 0.13
CA VAL A 55 5.32 -1.65 1.53
C VAL A 55 4.05 -2.46 1.66
N TYR A 56 3.98 -3.26 2.72
CA TYR A 56 2.77 -3.98 3.09
C TYR A 56 1.99 -3.12 4.07
N VAL A 57 0.80 -2.72 3.67
CA VAL A 57 -0.09 -1.88 4.46
C VAL A 57 -1.24 -2.73 4.98
N VAL A 58 -1.49 -2.62 6.29
CA VAL A 58 -2.57 -3.29 7.03
C VAL A 58 -3.44 -2.24 7.73
N ASP A 59 -4.46 -2.69 8.47
CA ASP A 59 -5.43 -1.83 9.15
C ASP A 59 -6.08 -0.81 8.18
N ILE A 60 -6.27 -1.20 6.91
CA ILE A 60 -6.79 -0.28 5.90
C ILE A 60 -8.25 0.06 6.22
N GLU A 61 -8.53 1.34 6.38
CA GLU A 61 -9.86 1.82 6.74
C GLU A 61 -10.88 1.50 5.62
N PRO A 62 -12.06 0.93 5.95
CA PRO A 62 -13.13 0.73 4.98
C PRO A 62 -13.58 2.04 4.35
N SER A 63 -13.81 2.02 3.03
CA SER A 63 -14.42 3.14 2.33
C SER A 63 -15.92 3.19 2.59
N LYS A 64 -16.54 4.35 2.39
CA LYS A 64 -18.02 4.48 2.42
C LYS A 64 -18.57 4.25 1.02
N GLY A 65 -19.49 3.29 0.90
CA GLY A 65 -20.23 3.03 -0.32
C GLY A 65 -21.28 4.11 -0.62
N PRO A 66 -21.97 4.01 -1.76
CA PRO A 66 -22.95 5.02 -2.19
C PRO A 66 -24.11 5.23 -1.20
N GLU A 67 -24.44 4.21 -0.41
CA GLU A 67 -25.53 4.24 0.57
C GLU A 67 -25.01 4.42 2.01
N GLY A 68 -23.71 4.72 2.17
CA GLY A 68 -23.05 4.93 3.46
C GLY A 68 -22.62 3.65 4.16
N GLU A 69 -22.77 2.49 3.51
CA GLU A 69 -22.27 1.21 3.98
C GLU A 69 -20.73 1.15 4.02
N GLU A 70 -20.18 0.36 4.92
CA GLU A 70 -18.74 0.14 4.96
C GLU A 70 -18.33 -0.89 3.92
N VAL A 71 -17.49 -0.46 2.98
CA VAL A 71 -16.93 -1.30 1.92
C VAL A 71 -15.46 -1.55 2.25
N PRO A 72 -15.09 -2.75 2.69
CA PRO A 72 -13.71 -3.07 3.02
C PRO A 72 -12.85 -3.00 1.76
N TYR A 73 -11.62 -2.52 1.91
CA TYR A 73 -10.64 -2.67 0.84
C TYR A 73 -10.35 -4.15 0.62
N LYS A 74 -10.37 -4.58 -0.64
CA LYS A 74 -10.05 -5.95 -1.05
C LYS A 74 -8.93 -5.94 -2.07
N ASN A 75 -7.82 -6.60 -1.76
CA ASN A 75 -6.69 -6.71 -2.66
C ASN A 75 -6.95 -7.76 -3.77
N SER A 76 -6.07 -7.78 -4.77
CA SER A 76 -6.18 -8.68 -5.92
C SER A 76 -6.04 -10.17 -5.58
N ALA A 77 -5.45 -10.51 -4.43
CA ALA A 77 -5.36 -11.88 -3.92
C ALA A 77 -6.59 -12.30 -3.10
N GLY A 78 -7.56 -11.40 -2.90
CA GLY A 78 -8.78 -11.64 -2.15
C GLY A 78 -8.67 -11.40 -0.64
N GLY A 79 -7.51 -10.93 -0.15
CA GLY A 79 -7.35 -10.46 1.24
C GLY A 79 -8.05 -9.12 1.47
N GLU A 80 -8.55 -8.91 2.68
CA GLU A 80 -9.33 -7.72 3.06
C GLU A 80 -8.56 -6.88 4.09
N GLY A 81 -8.62 -5.55 3.95
CA GLY A 81 -7.97 -4.61 4.89
C GLY A 81 -6.45 -4.54 4.79
N GLU A 82 -5.85 -5.17 3.78
CA GLU A 82 -4.39 -5.24 3.63
C GLU A 82 -3.94 -5.33 2.16
N GLY A 83 -2.70 -4.94 1.88
CA GLY A 83 -2.12 -5.10 0.54
C GLY A 83 -0.68 -4.61 0.42
N TRP A 84 0.01 -5.08 -0.62
CA TRP A 84 1.31 -4.55 -1.05
C TRP A 84 1.13 -3.37 -2.00
N PHE A 85 1.82 -2.26 -1.72
CA PHE A 85 1.76 -1.04 -2.51
C PHE A 85 3.16 -0.53 -2.83
N ALA A 86 3.32 0.13 -3.98
CA ALA A 86 4.60 0.72 -4.34
C ALA A 86 4.85 1.98 -3.50
N VAL A 87 6.06 2.12 -2.96
CA VAL A 87 6.42 3.22 -2.06
C VAL A 87 6.17 4.60 -2.67
N GLN A 88 6.34 4.74 -3.99
CA GLN A 88 6.09 5.97 -4.74
C GLN A 88 4.64 6.48 -4.65
N ASP A 89 3.68 5.59 -4.37
CA ASP A 89 2.25 5.91 -4.29
C ASP A 89 1.82 6.23 -2.83
N VAL A 90 2.75 6.18 -1.89
CA VAL A 90 2.52 6.25 -0.45
C VAL A 90 3.00 7.57 0.13
N THR A 91 2.18 8.19 0.98
CA THR A 91 2.54 9.39 1.75
C THR A 91 2.39 9.11 3.25
N VAL A 92 3.41 9.43 4.03
CA VAL A 92 3.32 9.35 5.50
C VAL A 92 2.39 10.45 6.01
N VAL A 93 1.38 10.06 6.79
CA VAL A 93 0.41 10.98 7.41
C VAL A 93 0.54 11.06 8.93
N GLY A 94 1.37 10.20 9.54
CA GLY A 94 1.71 10.27 10.95
C GLY A 94 2.48 9.04 11.42
N ASP A 95 2.87 9.05 12.69
CA ASP A 95 3.36 7.84 13.34
C ASP A 95 2.16 6.99 13.77
N GLY A 96 2.23 5.69 13.50
CA GLY A 96 1.23 4.72 13.98
C GLY A 96 1.58 4.21 15.38
N PRO A 97 0.62 3.59 16.07
CA PRO A 97 0.93 2.89 17.32
C PRO A 97 2.04 1.84 17.08
N PRO A 98 2.87 1.54 18.10
CA PRO A 98 3.85 0.47 17.99
C PRO A 98 3.18 -0.84 17.54
N LEU A 99 3.83 -1.57 16.63
CA LEU A 99 3.39 -2.91 16.23
C LEU A 99 3.54 -3.94 17.38
N MET A 100 4.25 -3.59 18.46
CA MET A 100 4.35 -4.38 19.68
C MET A 100 3.36 -3.89 20.74
N ALA A 101 2.11 -4.36 20.63
CA ALA A 101 1.17 -4.38 21.75
C ALA A 101 0.19 -5.56 21.54
N ASN A 102 0.73 -6.78 21.61
CA ASN A 102 0.12 -8.01 22.13
C ASN A 102 1.12 -9.16 22.06
#